data_AF-A0A956Z4Y3-F1
#
_entry.id   AF-A0A956Z4Y3-F1
#
_cell.length_a   1.000
_cell.length_b   1.000
_cell.length_c   1.000
_cell.angle_alpha   90.00
_cell.angle_beta   90.00
_cell.angle_gamma   90.00
#
_symmetry.space_group_name_H-M   'P 1'
#
loop_
_entity.id
_entity.type
_entity.pdbx_description
1 polymer ?
#
loop_
_entity_poly.entity_id
_entity_poly.type
_entity_poly.pdbx_seq_one_letter_code
_entity_poly.pdbx_strand_id
1 'polypeptide(L)'
;MVDFGIAKFVESESREAMSHTKTGGALGSPAFMSPEAAQGQELDQRSDIYSFGCLAFQVLSGKLPFEGESGLTTLMMQIEQPAPSLEAFCSGAIPRDLIALVETCLAKDPDSRFVSFAAVLEELRRDQDAALEATESPDQTEASPPRKDIRLLPVGAAILLLSSLALSVFLFFDRQASDQDETAEVAPGPEQYNSFPKLDEEAPRLEEYKGPGSFIVQGHMSRHPLEELRGRKDITYLQFKHDELQGQTLCTIAGLRIRTLKLIECDVDRETFAWVKQLPSLRELCLISCDGIDTACLGEIAELTHLASLDLNNSTVDDSGLARLIKVTSLEDLGVRRCTLLTDASLATLARLPRLRRLRIDLSGIENGDTSGLTALAHLEELEVSRTPFAVIRKLSLTSLSFYELEKIDGPALIKLLSESKIKNLSFHRCQTLDPTIADLLQKARPGLKIHISDK
;
A
#
# COMPACT_ATOMS: atom_id res chain seq x y z
N MET A 1 6.72 3.96 0.78
CA MET A 1 6.53 3.18 -0.44
C MET A 1 6.01 4.15 -1.48
N VAL A 2 6.77 4.42 -2.54
CA VAL A 2 6.34 5.28 -3.67
C VAL A 2 5.90 4.34 -4.78
N ASP A 3 4.65 4.52 -5.22
CA ASP A 3 3.95 3.72 -6.21
C ASP A 3 4.19 4.32 -7.61
N PHE A 4 4.61 3.50 -8.56
CA PHE A 4 4.70 3.87 -9.98
C PHE A 4 3.93 2.87 -10.85
N GLY A 5 2.78 2.38 -10.39
CA GLY A 5 1.88 1.49 -11.13
C GLY A 5 1.28 2.10 -12.41
N ILE A 6 2.12 2.41 -13.40
CA ILE A 6 1.72 3.00 -14.68
C ILE A 6 1.28 1.91 -15.67
N ALA A 7 1.76 0.67 -15.52
CA ALA A 7 1.46 -0.43 -16.44
C ALA A 7 -0.01 -0.93 -16.43
N LYS A 8 -0.78 -0.73 -15.35
CA LYS A 8 -2.09 -1.41 -15.17
C LYS A 8 -3.35 -0.57 -15.44
N PHE A 9 -3.23 0.72 -15.76
CA PHE A 9 -4.38 1.64 -15.82
C PHE A 9 -4.98 1.90 -17.23
N VAL A 10 -4.45 1.31 -18.31
CA VAL A 10 -4.83 1.71 -19.67
C VAL A 10 -5.81 0.75 -20.37
N GLU A 11 -6.07 -0.45 -19.82
CA GLU A 11 -6.91 -1.45 -20.50
C GLU A 11 -8.42 -1.17 -20.49
N SER A 12 -8.95 -0.31 -19.62
CA SER A 12 -10.42 -0.23 -19.42
C SER A 12 -11.16 1.04 -19.89
N GLU A 13 -10.51 2.11 -20.36
CA GLU A 13 -11.23 3.37 -20.72
C GLU A 13 -10.86 4.02 -22.07
N SER A 14 -10.08 3.35 -22.92
CA SER A 14 -9.44 3.98 -24.08
C SER A 14 -10.24 3.84 -25.38
N ARG A 15 -11.43 4.48 -25.50
CA ARG A 15 -12.01 4.84 -26.82
C ARG A 15 -12.72 6.20 -26.94
N GLU A 16 -13.13 6.87 -25.85
CA GLU A 16 -13.96 8.10 -25.97
C GLU A 16 -13.40 9.37 -25.28
N ALA A 17 -12.35 9.30 -24.46
CA ALA A 17 -11.90 10.44 -23.64
C ALA A 17 -10.98 11.47 -24.34
N MET A 18 -10.69 11.31 -25.64
CA MET A 18 -9.67 12.12 -26.32
C MET A 18 -10.14 13.53 -26.77
N SER A 19 -11.37 13.94 -26.46
CA SER A 19 -11.97 15.18 -27.00
C SER A 19 -12.21 16.31 -26.00
N HIS A 20 -12.26 16.06 -24.68
CA HIS A 20 -12.67 17.12 -23.74
C HIS A 20 -12.04 17.00 -22.36
N THR A 21 -10.85 17.59 -22.19
CA THR A 21 -10.38 17.92 -20.84
C THR A 21 -9.55 19.20 -20.87
N LYS A 22 -10.25 20.34 -20.70
CA LYS A 22 -9.64 21.55 -20.15
C LYS A 22 -9.41 21.31 -18.66
N THR A 23 -8.15 21.43 -18.26
CA THR A 23 -7.64 21.54 -16.88
C THR A 23 -7.49 20.22 -16.09
N GLY A 24 -6.37 19.53 -16.33
CA GLY A 24 -5.48 19.14 -15.23
C GLY A 24 -5.55 17.74 -14.60
N GLY A 25 -6.31 16.79 -15.16
CA GLY A 25 -6.27 15.39 -14.71
C GLY A 25 -5.77 14.48 -15.83
N ALA A 26 -4.45 14.32 -15.96
CA ALA A 26 -3.85 13.29 -16.80
C ALA A 26 -3.32 12.17 -15.90
N LEU A 27 -3.64 10.94 -16.28
CA LEU A 27 -3.05 9.69 -15.81
C LEU A 27 -1.52 9.83 -15.68
N GLY A 28 -0.96 9.57 -14.50
CA GLY A 28 0.49 9.60 -14.24
C GLY A 28 1.14 10.99 -14.28
N SER A 29 2.26 11.17 -13.55
CA SER A 29 3.08 12.38 -13.72
C SER A 29 3.79 12.30 -15.08
N PRO A 30 3.54 13.22 -16.04
CA PRO A 30 4.14 13.17 -17.40
C PRO A 30 5.67 13.05 -17.43
N ALA A 31 6.32 13.44 -16.34
CA ALA A 31 7.76 13.36 -16.13
C ALA A 31 8.34 11.92 -16.09
N PHE A 32 7.53 10.89 -15.81
CA PHE A 32 8.01 9.51 -15.65
C PHE A 32 7.36 8.52 -16.63
N MET A 33 6.46 9.00 -17.49
CA MET A 33 5.70 8.16 -18.41
C MET A 33 6.61 7.66 -19.55
N SER A 34 6.52 6.36 -19.86
CA SER A 34 7.22 5.76 -20.99
C SER A 34 6.64 6.21 -22.34
N PRO A 35 7.41 6.14 -23.45
CA PRO A 35 6.92 6.48 -24.79
C PRO A 35 5.64 5.75 -25.17
N GLU A 36 5.59 4.43 -24.92
CA GLU A 36 4.44 3.58 -25.21
C GLU A 36 3.22 3.94 -24.35
N ALA A 37 3.41 4.31 -23.07
CA ALA A 37 2.33 4.82 -22.21
C ALA A 37 1.81 6.19 -22.67
N ALA A 38 2.72 7.09 -23.09
CA ALA A 38 2.34 8.39 -23.64
C ALA A 38 1.61 8.27 -24.99
N GLN A 39 1.83 7.17 -25.71
CA GLN A 39 1.16 6.84 -26.97
C GLN A 39 -0.08 5.96 -26.81
N GLY A 40 -0.38 5.51 -25.58
CA GLY A 40 -1.51 4.61 -25.29
C GLY A 40 -1.37 3.22 -25.90
N GLN A 41 -0.14 2.72 -26.04
CA GLN A 41 0.16 1.36 -26.51
C GLN A 41 0.07 0.35 -25.35
N GLU A 42 0.12 -0.95 -25.68
CA GLU A 42 0.18 -2.02 -24.68
C GLU A 42 1.44 -1.86 -23.81
N LEU A 43 1.27 -2.05 -22.50
CA LEU A 43 2.32 -1.86 -21.52
C LEU A 43 2.77 -3.23 -21.01
N ASP A 44 4.07 -3.38 -20.87
CA ASP A 44 4.70 -4.51 -20.23
C ASP A 44 5.67 -4.02 -19.15
N GLN A 45 6.38 -4.95 -18.50
CA GLN A 45 7.35 -4.63 -17.45
C GLN A 45 8.47 -3.66 -17.88
N ARG A 46 8.69 -3.46 -19.19
CA ARG A 46 9.72 -2.56 -19.71
C ARG A 46 9.27 -1.10 -19.67
N SER A 47 7.96 -0.84 -19.56
CA SER A 47 7.44 0.49 -19.26
C SER A 47 7.87 0.95 -17.87
N ASP A 48 7.84 0.05 -16.89
CA ASP A 48 8.31 0.35 -15.53
C ASP A 48 9.84 0.53 -15.48
N ILE A 49 10.60 -0.20 -16.30
CA ILE A 49 12.06 -0.02 -16.44
C ILE A 49 12.37 1.40 -16.96
N TYR A 50 11.57 1.93 -17.87
CA TYR A 50 11.72 3.31 -18.34
C TYR A 50 11.44 4.33 -17.23
N SER A 51 10.35 4.15 -16.48
CA SER A 51 10.03 5.01 -15.33
C SER A 51 11.12 4.96 -14.26
N PHE A 52 11.71 3.79 -14.01
CA PHE A 52 12.90 3.64 -13.17
C PHE A 52 14.10 4.41 -13.73
N GLY A 53 14.36 4.36 -15.03
CA GLY A 53 15.39 5.15 -15.70
C GLY A 53 15.22 6.66 -15.47
N CYS A 54 13.99 7.17 -15.57
CA CYS A 54 13.68 8.58 -15.29
C CYS A 54 13.99 8.96 -13.83
N LEU A 55 13.63 8.09 -12.89
CA LEU A 55 13.91 8.29 -11.48
C LEU A 55 15.42 8.21 -11.18
N ALA A 56 16.12 7.23 -11.72
CA ALA A 56 17.57 7.07 -11.56
C ALA A 56 18.32 8.29 -12.11
N PHE A 57 17.90 8.79 -13.29
CA PHE A 57 18.44 10.02 -13.85
C PHE A 57 18.25 11.22 -12.91
N GLN A 58 17.06 11.35 -12.32
CA GLN A 58 16.76 12.43 -11.37
C GLN A 58 17.53 12.33 -10.07
N VAL A 59 17.71 11.13 -9.52
CA VAL A 59 18.48 10.91 -8.30
C VAL A 59 19.97 11.24 -8.52
N LEU A 60 20.52 10.87 -9.67
CA LEU A 60 21.94 11.07 -9.99
C LEU A 60 22.27 12.51 -10.38
N SER A 61 21.39 13.16 -11.15
CA SER A 61 21.63 14.52 -11.68
C SER A 61 20.94 15.64 -10.92
N GLY A 62 19.95 15.32 -10.08
CA GLY A 62 19.04 16.29 -9.46
C GLY A 62 18.02 16.91 -10.43
N LYS A 63 17.95 16.45 -11.68
CA LYS A 63 17.05 16.98 -12.73
C LYS A 63 16.33 15.86 -13.47
N LEU A 64 15.17 16.14 -14.03
CA LEU A 64 14.48 15.18 -14.89
C LEU A 64 15.17 15.06 -16.25
N PRO A 65 15.11 13.89 -16.91
CA PRO A 65 15.66 13.73 -18.26
C PRO A 65 14.87 14.56 -19.29
N PHE A 66 13.57 14.76 -19.08
CA PHE A 66 12.70 15.57 -19.92
C PHE A 66 11.80 16.45 -19.08
N GLU A 67 11.84 17.76 -19.33
CA GLU A 67 11.02 18.75 -18.64
C GLU A 67 10.63 19.85 -19.63
N GLY A 68 9.34 19.91 -19.99
CA GLY A 68 8.78 20.91 -20.89
C GLY A 68 7.91 21.94 -20.16
N GLU A 69 7.61 23.06 -20.82
CA GLU A 69 6.78 24.15 -20.26
C GLU A 69 5.34 23.73 -19.92
N SER A 70 4.89 22.59 -20.43
CA SER A 70 3.59 21.98 -20.17
C SER A 70 3.67 20.44 -20.09
N GLY A 71 2.63 19.81 -19.52
CA GLY A 71 2.52 18.35 -19.48
C GLY A 71 2.55 17.72 -20.88
N LEU A 72 1.86 18.32 -21.85
CA LEU A 72 1.83 17.84 -23.24
C LEU A 72 3.20 17.93 -23.91
N THR A 73 3.92 19.04 -23.71
CA THR A 73 5.30 19.17 -24.23
C THR A 73 6.23 18.14 -23.59
N THR A 74 6.05 17.83 -22.31
CA THR A 74 6.84 16.81 -21.61
C THR A 74 6.54 15.42 -22.20
N LEU A 75 5.28 15.07 -22.46
CA LEU A 75 4.93 13.81 -23.14
C LEU A 75 5.55 13.70 -24.53
N MET A 76 5.51 14.78 -25.33
CA MET A 76 6.16 14.78 -26.64
C MET A 76 7.67 14.59 -26.55
N MET A 77 8.32 15.19 -25.54
CA MET A 77 9.74 14.95 -25.25
C MET A 77 10.00 13.49 -24.86
N GLN A 78 9.14 12.88 -24.04
CA GLN A 78 9.23 11.46 -23.70
C GLN A 78 9.13 10.57 -24.94
N ILE A 79 8.31 10.93 -25.92
CA ILE A 79 8.15 10.14 -27.15
C ILE A 79 9.33 10.33 -28.12
N GLU A 80 9.74 11.57 -28.39
CA GLU A 80 10.56 11.89 -29.57
C GLU A 80 12.02 12.24 -29.24
N GLN A 81 12.30 12.82 -28.06
CA GLN A 81 13.63 13.35 -27.78
C GLN A 81 14.55 12.27 -27.20
N PRO A 82 15.78 12.12 -27.72
CA PRO A 82 16.76 11.21 -27.11
C PRO A 82 17.06 11.66 -25.68
N ALA A 83 17.27 10.69 -24.79
CA ALA A 83 17.64 10.99 -23.41
C ALA A 83 18.93 11.80 -23.38
N PRO A 84 18.98 12.91 -22.62
CA PRO A 84 20.23 13.62 -22.43
C PRO A 84 21.22 12.72 -21.68
N SER A 85 22.51 12.81 -22.00
CA SER A 85 23.52 12.04 -21.27
C SER A 85 23.75 12.61 -19.87
N LEU A 86 23.84 11.73 -18.87
CA LEU A 86 24.08 12.09 -17.46
C LEU A 86 25.40 12.87 -17.27
N GLU A 87 26.40 12.62 -18.12
CA GLU A 87 27.69 13.33 -18.08
C GLU A 87 27.53 14.85 -18.25
N ALA A 88 26.49 15.30 -18.95
CA ALA A 88 26.24 16.72 -19.16
C ALA A 88 25.71 17.45 -17.91
N PHE A 89 25.24 16.71 -16.90
CA PHE A 89 24.55 17.26 -15.73
C PHE A 89 25.31 17.03 -14.42
N CYS A 90 26.24 16.09 -14.40
CA CYS A 90 26.96 15.69 -13.21
C CYS A 90 28.42 16.16 -13.28
N SER A 91 28.88 16.86 -12.24
CA SER A 91 30.26 17.38 -12.14
C SER A 91 31.23 16.42 -11.42
N GLY A 92 30.72 15.31 -10.87
CA GLY A 92 31.48 14.24 -10.27
C GLY A 92 31.68 13.06 -11.23
N ALA A 93 32.67 12.20 -10.96
CA ALA A 93 32.91 10.99 -11.74
C ALA A 93 31.81 9.96 -11.47
N ILE A 94 30.78 9.93 -12.31
CA ILE A 94 29.83 8.83 -12.37
C ILE A 94 30.48 7.69 -13.17
N PRO A 95 30.45 6.44 -12.70
CA PRO A 95 30.93 5.29 -13.46
C PRO A 95 30.24 5.22 -14.84
N ARG A 96 31.01 4.91 -15.88
CA ARG A 96 30.49 4.80 -17.25
C ARG A 96 29.41 3.72 -17.38
N ASP A 97 29.56 2.66 -16.61
CA ASP A 97 28.63 1.53 -16.62
C ASP A 97 27.27 1.93 -16.03
N LEU A 98 27.26 2.73 -14.95
CA LEU A 98 26.03 3.33 -14.41
C LEU A 98 25.36 4.33 -15.37
N ILE A 99 26.16 5.08 -16.14
CA ILE A 99 25.62 5.96 -17.20
C ILE A 99 24.96 5.13 -18.29
N ALA A 100 25.64 4.09 -18.77
CA ALA A 100 25.12 3.17 -19.78
C ALA A 100 23.83 2.48 -19.30
N LEU A 101 23.77 2.04 -18.05
CA LEU A 101 22.58 1.44 -17.45
C LEU A 101 21.37 2.37 -17.52
N VAL A 102 21.53 3.63 -17.08
CA VAL A 102 20.44 4.61 -17.11
C VAL A 102 20.04 4.95 -18.54
N GLU A 103 20.99 5.08 -19.46
CA GLU A 103 20.73 5.31 -20.88
C GLU A 103 19.96 4.12 -21.51
N THR A 104 20.31 2.88 -21.17
CA THR A 104 19.58 1.68 -21.61
C THR A 104 18.15 1.63 -21.05
N CYS A 105 17.93 2.02 -19.78
CA CYS A 105 16.58 2.12 -19.22
C CYS A 105 15.74 3.18 -19.94
N LEU A 106 16.35 4.29 -20.36
CA LEU A 106 15.70 5.41 -21.05
C LEU A 106 15.61 5.23 -22.59
N ALA A 107 15.93 4.04 -23.11
CA ALA A 107 15.78 3.76 -24.53
C ALA A 107 14.31 3.91 -24.96
N LYS A 108 14.07 4.52 -26.12
CA LYS A 108 12.69 4.80 -26.57
C LYS A 108 11.96 3.55 -27.02
N ASP A 109 12.66 2.70 -27.75
CA ASP A 109 12.20 1.37 -28.11
C ASP A 109 12.26 0.44 -26.88
N PRO A 110 11.14 -0.17 -26.44
CA PRO A 110 11.12 -1.14 -25.35
C PRO A 110 12.06 -2.33 -25.57
N ASP A 111 12.23 -2.78 -26.82
CA ASP A 111 13.13 -3.91 -27.13
C ASP A 111 14.62 -3.58 -26.95
N SER A 112 14.94 -2.28 -26.92
CA SER A 112 16.29 -1.78 -26.64
C SER A 112 16.56 -1.62 -25.13
N ARG A 113 15.58 -1.90 -24.26
CA ARG A 113 15.72 -1.85 -22.79
C ARG A 113 16.07 -3.23 -22.23
N PHE A 114 16.34 -3.27 -20.93
CA PHE A 114 16.51 -4.53 -20.22
C PHE A 114 15.24 -5.38 -20.32
N VAL A 115 15.42 -6.69 -20.52
CA VAL A 115 14.31 -7.63 -20.63
C VAL A 115 13.49 -7.73 -19.35
N SER A 116 14.11 -7.49 -18.19
CA SER A 116 13.50 -7.54 -16.86
C SER A 116 14.30 -6.74 -15.82
N PHE A 117 13.68 -6.46 -14.67
CA PHE A 117 14.38 -5.85 -13.53
C PHE A 117 15.47 -6.72 -12.93
N ALA A 118 15.42 -8.05 -13.12
CA ALA A 118 16.49 -8.96 -12.73
C ALA A 118 17.79 -8.60 -13.46
N ALA A 119 17.70 -8.29 -14.76
CA ALA A 119 18.85 -7.87 -15.55
C ALA A 119 19.39 -6.49 -15.12
N VAL A 120 18.49 -5.56 -14.75
CA VAL A 120 18.87 -4.26 -14.18
C VAL A 120 19.65 -4.44 -12.87
N LEU A 121 19.24 -5.39 -12.02
CA LEU A 121 19.89 -5.68 -10.76
C LEU A 121 21.28 -6.30 -10.88
N GLU A 122 21.44 -7.24 -11.81
CA GLU A 122 22.73 -7.86 -12.05
C GLU A 122 23.76 -6.81 -12.52
N GLU A 123 23.35 -5.86 -13.36
CA GLU A 123 24.21 -4.76 -13.79
C GLU A 123 24.54 -3.80 -12.62
N LEU A 124 23.57 -3.45 -11.78
CA LEU A 124 23.81 -2.63 -10.59
C LEU A 124 24.72 -3.30 -9.54
N ARG A 125 24.64 -4.63 -9.38
CA ARG A 125 25.50 -5.41 -8.48
C ARG A 125 26.94 -5.44 -8.97
N ARG A 126 27.13 -5.64 -10.27
CA ARG A 126 28.45 -5.58 -10.92
C ARG A 126 29.14 -4.24 -10.68
N ASP A 127 28.40 -3.14 -10.77
CA ASP A 127 28.91 -1.79 -10.47
C ASP A 127 29.24 -1.60 -8.99
N GLN A 128 28.48 -2.22 -8.09
CA GLN A 128 28.70 -2.19 -6.65
C GLN A 128 30.00 -2.90 -6.26
N ASP A 129 30.22 -4.09 -6.80
CA ASP A 129 31.44 -4.87 -6.56
C ASP A 129 32.66 -4.14 -7.15
N ALA A 130 32.55 -3.56 -8.35
CA ALA A 130 33.61 -2.75 -8.95
C ALA A 130 33.92 -1.47 -8.14
N ALA A 131 32.91 -0.83 -7.55
CA ALA A 131 33.10 0.36 -6.71
C ALA A 131 33.75 0.02 -5.35
N LEU A 132 33.48 -1.17 -4.80
CA LEU A 132 34.08 -1.68 -3.57
C LEU A 132 35.55 -2.11 -3.80
N GLU A 133 35.85 -2.76 -4.93
CA GLU A 133 37.22 -3.11 -5.33
C GLU A 133 38.10 -1.87 -5.59
N ALA A 134 37.52 -0.79 -6.13
CA ALA A 134 38.24 0.48 -6.34
C ALA A 134 38.63 1.20 -5.04
N THR A 135 38.02 0.86 -3.90
CA THR A 135 38.33 1.46 -2.59
C THR A 135 39.43 0.72 -1.80
N GLU A 136 39.89 -0.45 -2.25
CA GLU A 136 40.88 -1.27 -1.53
C GLU A 136 42.33 -1.20 -2.07
N SER A 137 42.63 -0.37 -3.09
CA SER A 137 44.03 -0.14 -3.52
C SER A 137 44.72 0.98 -2.72
N PRO A 138 45.86 0.73 -2.03
CA PRO A 138 46.61 1.78 -1.36
C PRO A 138 47.62 2.47 -2.30
N ASP A 139 47.82 3.78 -2.07
CA ASP A 139 48.84 4.70 -2.65
C ASP A 139 48.39 5.42 -3.95
N GLN A 140 48.27 6.76 -4.08
CA GLN A 140 49.14 7.86 -3.63
C GLN A 140 48.44 9.22 -3.43
N THR A 141 49.00 9.96 -2.48
CA THR A 141 49.01 11.42 -2.19
C THR A 141 48.83 12.39 -3.37
N GLU A 142 47.93 13.39 -3.24
CA GLU A 142 48.26 14.84 -3.30
C GLU A 142 47.04 15.76 -3.06
N ALA A 143 47.28 16.93 -2.46
CA ALA A 143 46.30 17.85 -1.87
C ALA A 143 46.03 19.10 -2.72
N SER A 144 44.78 19.60 -2.76
CA SER A 144 44.42 21.02 -3.01
C SER A 144 42.90 21.34 -2.86
N PRO A 145 42.46 22.63 -2.76
CA PRO A 145 41.78 23.22 -1.59
C PRO A 145 40.23 23.35 -1.72
N PRO A 146 39.49 23.89 -0.71
CA PRO A 146 38.06 23.64 -0.57
C PRO A 146 37.22 24.58 -1.44
N ARG A 147 36.20 24.03 -2.12
CA ARG A 147 35.09 24.80 -2.70
C ARG A 147 33.76 24.31 -2.10
N LYS A 148 32.89 25.29 -1.86
CA LYS A 148 31.73 25.27 -0.96
C LYS A 148 30.65 24.27 -1.36
N ASP A 149 30.14 23.61 -0.33
CA ASP A 149 29.25 22.45 -0.32
C ASP A 149 27.87 22.67 -1.00
N ILE A 150 27.60 21.85 -2.01
CA ILE A 150 26.27 21.24 -2.22
C ILE A 150 26.48 19.76 -1.93
N ARG A 151 25.84 19.23 -0.89
CA ARG A 151 25.98 17.82 -0.48
C ARG A 151 25.29 16.91 -1.51
N LEU A 152 25.99 16.53 -2.59
CA LEU A 152 25.66 15.33 -3.35
C LEU A 152 25.87 14.11 -2.45
N LEU A 153 24.98 13.12 -2.52
CA LEU A 153 25.26 11.82 -1.91
C LEU A 153 26.58 11.28 -2.49
N PRO A 154 27.46 10.65 -1.68
CA PRO A 154 28.61 9.93 -2.22
C PRO A 154 28.09 8.85 -3.18
N VAL A 155 28.71 8.70 -4.35
CA VAL A 155 28.26 7.81 -5.44
C VAL A 155 27.92 6.40 -4.93
N GLY A 156 28.69 5.85 -4.00
CA GLY A 156 28.40 4.56 -3.37
C GLY A 156 27.05 4.49 -2.65
N ALA A 157 26.61 5.58 -2.00
CA ALA A 157 25.29 5.64 -1.37
C ALA A 157 24.15 5.76 -2.41
N ALA A 158 24.41 6.38 -3.57
CA ALA A 158 23.44 6.40 -4.67
C ALA A 158 23.28 5.00 -5.31
N ILE A 159 24.38 4.27 -5.51
CA ILE A 159 24.33 2.89 -6.03
C ILE A 159 23.62 1.96 -5.04
N LEU A 160 23.87 2.08 -3.74
CA LEU A 160 23.16 1.31 -2.70
C LEU A 160 21.65 1.62 -2.65
N LEU A 161 21.26 2.88 -2.84
CA LEU A 161 19.85 3.25 -2.92
C LEU A 161 19.21 2.67 -4.18
N LEU A 162 19.86 2.78 -5.34
CA LEU A 162 19.34 2.24 -6.60
C LEU A 162 19.28 0.70 -6.59
N SER A 163 20.26 0.02 -6.00
CA SER A 163 20.24 -1.44 -5.84
C SER A 163 19.16 -1.90 -4.88
N SER A 164 18.94 -1.17 -3.77
CA SER A 164 17.87 -1.47 -2.83
C SER A 164 16.48 -1.29 -3.46
N LEU A 165 16.34 -0.26 -4.30
CA LEU A 165 15.10 0.02 -5.01
C LEU A 165 14.83 -1.02 -6.09
N ALA A 166 15.84 -1.35 -6.91
CA ALA A 166 15.73 -2.39 -7.92
C ALA A 166 15.47 -3.77 -7.30
N LEU A 167 16.05 -4.08 -6.12
CA LEU A 167 15.84 -5.33 -5.41
C LEU A 167 14.43 -5.43 -4.84
N SER A 168 13.90 -4.31 -4.32
CA SER A 168 12.50 -4.22 -3.90
C SER A 168 11.54 -4.47 -5.06
N VAL A 169 11.85 -3.96 -6.26
CA VAL A 169 11.04 -4.17 -7.47
C VAL A 169 11.16 -5.61 -7.98
N PHE A 170 12.37 -6.17 -8.02
CA PHE A 170 12.57 -7.56 -8.40
C PHE A 170 11.90 -8.54 -7.44
N LEU A 171 12.04 -8.40 -6.12
CA LEU A 171 11.37 -9.28 -5.16
C LEU A 171 9.83 -9.18 -5.22
N PHE A 172 9.31 -8.07 -5.74
CA PHE A 172 7.89 -7.92 -6.02
C PHE A 172 7.47 -8.71 -7.27
N PHE A 173 8.28 -8.68 -8.35
CA PHE A 173 8.03 -9.46 -9.57
C PHE A 173 8.38 -10.95 -9.45
N ASP A 174 9.42 -11.32 -8.70
CA ASP A 174 9.84 -12.70 -8.42
C ASP A 174 8.78 -13.43 -7.58
N ARG A 175 8.12 -12.70 -6.68
CA ARG A 175 6.90 -13.16 -6.00
C ARG A 175 5.71 -13.42 -6.94
N GLN A 176 5.68 -12.82 -8.12
CA GLN A 176 4.68 -13.11 -9.16
C GLN A 176 5.16 -14.19 -10.15
N ALA A 177 6.47 -14.40 -10.28
CA ALA A 177 7.07 -15.34 -11.23
C ALA A 177 7.27 -16.75 -10.65
N SER A 178 7.37 -16.90 -9.32
CA SER A 178 7.56 -18.20 -8.66
C SER A 178 6.35 -19.14 -8.70
N ASP A 179 5.25 -18.76 -9.34
CA ASP A 179 4.04 -19.60 -9.51
C ASP A 179 4.09 -20.52 -10.75
N GLN A 180 5.21 -20.57 -11.50
CA GLN A 180 5.37 -21.49 -12.63
C GLN A 180 6.75 -22.17 -12.62
N ASP A 181 6.76 -23.51 -12.67
CA ASP A 181 7.88 -24.47 -12.63
C ASP A 181 8.57 -24.64 -11.25
N GLU A 182 8.78 -25.83 -10.66
CA GLU A 182 9.01 -27.17 -11.22
C GLU A 182 9.00 -28.25 -10.10
N THR A 183 8.60 -29.48 -10.43
CA THR A 183 8.75 -30.70 -9.60
C THR A 183 10.11 -31.37 -9.81
N ALA A 184 10.84 -31.75 -8.74
CA ALA A 184 11.56 -33.04 -8.62
C ALA A 184 12.30 -33.20 -7.28
N GLU A 185 12.12 -34.38 -6.70
CA GLU A 185 12.55 -34.90 -5.40
C GLU A 185 13.96 -35.54 -5.44
N VAL A 186 14.76 -35.48 -4.35
CA VAL A 186 15.56 -36.59 -3.72
C VAL A 186 16.13 -36.11 -2.36
N ALA A 187 15.99 -36.92 -1.29
CA ALA A 187 16.43 -36.72 0.10
C ALA A 187 17.66 -37.62 0.48
N PRO A 188 18.13 -37.79 1.75
CA PRO A 188 18.29 -36.89 2.93
C PRO A 188 19.68 -37.00 3.66
N GLY A 189 19.90 -36.21 4.72
CA GLY A 189 20.88 -36.47 5.81
C GLY A 189 20.98 -35.35 6.87
N PRO A 190 21.21 -35.61 8.18
CA PRO A 190 20.43 -35.05 9.29
C PRO A 190 21.17 -34.12 10.27
N GLU A 191 20.41 -33.31 11.04
CA GLU A 191 20.52 -33.02 12.52
C GLU A 191 19.87 -31.65 12.86
N GLN A 192 18.58 -31.64 13.17
CA GLN A 192 17.98 -31.56 14.53
C GLN A 192 18.02 -30.17 15.20
N TYR A 193 16.90 -29.42 15.09
CA TYR A 193 16.08 -28.85 16.18
C TYR A 193 15.20 -27.69 15.64
N ASN A 194 14.11 -28.03 14.93
CA ASN A 194 12.91 -27.21 14.69
C ASN A 194 11.90 -28.09 13.95
N SER A 195 10.91 -28.66 14.65
CA SER A 195 9.90 -29.54 14.04
C SER A 195 8.49 -28.95 14.17
N PHE A 196 8.18 -27.99 13.30
CA PHE A 196 6.86 -27.98 12.64
C PHE A 196 6.99 -28.86 11.39
N PRO A 197 6.03 -29.73 11.08
CA PRO A 197 6.07 -30.47 9.83
C PRO A 197 6.02 -29.45 8.68
N LYS A 198 6.95 -29.57 7.72
CA LYS A 198 6.79 -28.99 6.39
C LYS A 198 5.53 -29.62 5.82
N LEU A 199 4.45 -28.85 5.76
CA LEU A 199 3.13 -29.26 5.29
C LEU A 199 3.08 -28.92 3.80
N ASP A 200 2.71 -29.89 2.98
CA ASP A 200 2.55 -29.75 1.53
C ASP A 200 1.70 -28.50 1.18
N GLU A 201 2.25 -27.61 0.36
CA GLU A 201 1.75 -26.24 0.09
C GLU A 201 0.59 -26.15 -0.92
N GLU A 202 0.00 -27.25 -1.40
CA GLU A 202 -0.97 -27.18 -2.53
C GLU A 202 -2.36 -27.81 -2.31
N ALA A 203 -2.67 -28.36 -1.13
CA ALA A 203 -4.00 -28.90 -0.89
C ALA A 203 -4.92 -27.84 -0.23
N PRO A 204 -6.06 -27.46 -0.83
CA PRO A 204 -7.00 -26.55 -0.18
C PRO A 204 -7.55 -27.17 1.10
N ARG A 205 -7.56 -26.39 2.20
CA ARG A 205 -7.94 -26.88 3.52
C ARG A 205 -9.00 -26.01 4.16
N LEU A 206 -9.94 -26.69 4.82
CA LEU A 206 -10.89 -26.11 5.74
C LEU A 206 -10.44 -26.43 7.16
N GLU A 207 -10.04 -25.41 7.92
CA GLU A 207 -9.49 -25.59 9.27
C GLU A 207 -10.36 -24.88 10.31
N GLU A 208 -10.64 -25.55 11.42
CA GLU A 208 -11.31 -24.93 12.56
C GLU A 208 -10.34 -23.95 13.26
N TYR A 209 -10.80 -22.73 13.51
CA TYR A 209 -9.98 -21.64 14.01
C TYR A 209 -10.63 -21.01 15.23
N LYS A 210 -9.89 -20.86 16.34
CA LYS A 210 -10.39 -20.23 17.58
C LYS A 210 -11.66 -20.87 18.20
N GLY A 211 -12.07 -22.06 17.74
CA GLY A 211 -13.12 -22.88 18.35
C GLY A 211 -14.34 -23.15 17.44
N PRO A 212 -15.40 -23.76 18.00
CA PRO A 212 -16.50 -24.31 17.22
C PRO A 212 -17.23 -23.24 16.40
N GLY A 213 -17.49 -23.55 15.13
CA GLY A 213 -18.23 -22.64 14.23
C GLY A 213 -17.40 -21.52 13.62
N SER A 214 -16.07 -21.59 13.73
CA SER A 214 -15.14 -20.64 13.16
C SER A 214 -14.14 -21.37 12.27
N PHE A 215 -14.05 -20.96 11.01
CA PHE A 215 -13.26 -21.66 10.01
C PHE A 215 -12.36 -20.73 9.21
N ILE A 216 -11.19 -21.24 8.83
CA ILE A 216 -10.30 -20.63 7.84
C ILE A 216 -10.26 -21.54 6.61
N VAL A 217 -10.31 -20.91 5.43
CA VAL A 217 -10.10 -21.52 4.12
C VAL A 217 -8.80 -20.93 3.55
N GLN A 218 -7.88 -21.81 3.10
CA GLN A 218 -6.60 -21.43 2.48
C GLN A 218 -6.34 -22.24 1.19
N GLY A 219 -5.74 -21.58 0.19
CA GLY A 219 -5.23 -22.18 -1.06
C GLY A 219 -5.94 -21.67 -2.32
N HIS A 220 -5.29 -21.76 -3.50
CA HIS A 220 -5.89 -21.47 -4.82
C HIS A 220 -6.86 -22.59 -5.24
N MET A 221 -8.08 -22.23 -5.62
CA MET A 221 -9.21 -23.18 -5.58
C MET A 221 -9.76 -23.53 -6.96
N SER A 222 -9.53 -24.77 -7.41
CA SER A 222 -10.23 -25.38 -8.57
C SER A 222 -11.25 -26.45 -8.18
N ARG A 223 -11.28 -26.91 -6.91
CA ARG A 223 -12.29 -27.83 -6.34
C ARG A 223 -12.60 -27.46 -4.90
N HIS A 224 -13.82 -26.98 -4.63
CA HIS A 224 -14.18 -26.38 -3.34
C HIS A 224 -14.42 -27.39 -2.19
N PRO A 225 -13.65 -27.35 -1.08
CA PRO A 225 -14.05 -27.88 0.23
C PRO A 225 -15.27 -27.14 0.85
N LEU A 226 -15.79 -26.09 0.20
CA LEU A 226 -16.96 -25.34 0.67
C LEU A 226 -18.24 -26.18 0.71
N GLU A 227 -18.34 -27.28 -0.04
CA GLU A 227 -19.49 -28.20 0.07
C GLU A 227 -19.59 -28.79 1.49
N GLU A 228 -18.49 -28.91 2.23
CA GLU A 228 -18.50 -29.33 3.64
C GLU A 228 -19.14 -28.29 4.57
N LEU A 229 -19.17 -27.02 4.14
CA LEU A 229 -19.85 -25.94 4.85
C LEU A 229 -21.34 -25.92 4.55
N ARG A 230 -21.78 -26.56 3.47
CA ARG A 230 -23.16 -26.48 3.00
C ARG A 230 -24.12 -27.03 4.05
N GLY A 231 -25.12 -26.22 4.41
CA GLY A 231 -26.15 -26.61 5.39
C GLY A 231 -25.70 -26.57 6.86
N ARG A 232 -24.43 -26.24 7.14
CA ARG A 232 -23.93 -26.02 8.50
C ARG A 232 -24.55 -24.75 9.08
N LYS A 233 -25.18 -24.85 10.24
CA LYS A 233 -25.85 -23.71 10.93
C LYS A 233 -25.03 -23.16 12.09
N ASP A 234 -23.97 -23.85 12.46
CA ASP A 234 -23.02 -23.54 13.52
C ASP A 234 -21.94 -22.54 13.09
N ILE A 235 -21.75 -22.34 11.78
CA ILE A 235 -20.72 -21.43 11.27
C ILE A 235 -21.14 -19.98 11.53
N THR A 236 -20.34 -19.28 12.33
CA THR A 236 -20.51 -17.88 12.66
C THR A 236 -19.32 -17.02 12.23
N TYR A 237 -18.15 -17.62 12.01
CA TYR A 237 -16.95 -16.95 11.52
C TYR A 237 -16.37 -17.73 10.34
N LEU A 238 -16.06 -17.01 9.26
CA LEU A 238 -15.39 -17.58 8.11
C LEU A 238 -14.32 -16.61 7.63
N GLN A 239 -13.10 -17.13 7.44
CA GLN A 239 -11.99 -16.38 6.88
C GLN A 239 -11.47 -17.07 5.61
N PHE A 240 -11.30 -16.30 4.55
CA PHE A 240 -10.58 -16.70 3.34
C PHE A 240 -9.23 -15.99 3.31
N LYS A 241 -8.20 -16.69 2.85
CA LYS A 241 -6.86 -16.14 2.69
C LYS A 241 -6.25 -16.63 1.37
N HIS A 242 -5.70 -15.71 0.57
CA HIS A 242 -5.06 -16.03 -0.72
C HIS A 242 -6.00 -16.84 -1.63
N ASP A 243 -7.21 -16.32 -1.84
CA ASP A 243 -8.25 -17.03 -2.60
C ASP A 243 -8.82 -16.12 -3.69
N GLU A 244 -9.09 -16.71 -4.85
CA GLU A 244 -9.79 -16.06 -5.96
C GLU A 244 -11.28 -16.32 -5.78
N LEU A 245 -11.97 -15.36 -5.16
CA LEU A 245 -13.39 -15.52 -4.82
C LEU A 245 -14.30 -15.13 -5.99
N GLN A 246 -13.98 -15.60 -7.18
CA GLN A 246 -14.74 -15.30 -8.39
C GLN A 246 -15.85 -16.35 -8.64
N GLY A 247 -17.03 -15.89 -9.09
CA GLY A 247 -18.09 -16.75 -9.65
C GLY A 247 -18.81 -17.73 -8.68
N GLN A 248 -19.03 -18.96 -9.15
CA GLN A 248 -19.91 -19.98 -8.54
C GLN A 248 -19.49 -20.42 -7.12
N THR A 249 -18.23 -20.19 -6.74
CA THR A 249 -17.61 -20.53 -5.45
C THR A 249 -18.41 -20.08 -4.23
N LEU A 250 -18.92 -18.84 -4.27
CA LEU A 250 -19.63 -18.22 -3.15
C LEU A 250 -21.10 -18.64 -3.06
N CYS A 251 -21.65 -19.32 -4.08
CA CYS A 251 -23.02 -19.82 -4.00
C CYS A 251 -23.20 -20.88 -2.91
N THR A 252 -22.13 -21.61 -2.57
CA THR A 252 -22.14 -22.69 -1.58
C THR A 252 -22.23 -22.16 -0.15
N ILE A 253 -21.74 -20.93 0.09
CA ILE A 253 -21.88 -20.25 1.37
C ILE A 253 -23.18 -19.44 1.48
N ALA A 254 -23.98 -19.38 0.41
CA ALA A 254 -25.27 -18.70 0.42
C ALA A 254 -26.22 -19.38 1.44
N GLY A 255 -26.85 -18.55 2.28
CA GLY A 255 -27.77 -19.02 3.32
C GLY A 255 -27.10 -19.47 4.63
N LEU A 256 -25.77 -19.49 4.70
CA LEU A 256 -25.06 -19.63 5.98
C LEU A 256 -25.36 -18.43 6.88
N ARG A 257 -25.41 -18.67 8.19
CA ARG A 257 -25.66 -17.61 9.20
C ARG A 257 -24.37 -17.05 9.77
N ILE A 258 -23.43 -16.77 8.87
CA ILE A 258 -22.12 -16.20 9.21
C ILE A 258 -22.34 -14.81 9.77
N ARG A 259 -21.70 -14.53 10.91
CA ARG A 259 -21.69 -13.22 11.56
C ARG A 259 -20.48 -12.39 11.14
N THR A 260 -19.33 -13.04 11.01
CA THR A 260 -18.06 -12.38 10.64
C THR A 260 -17.48 -13.07 9.41
N LEU A 261 -17.32 -12.31 8.33
CA LEU A 261 -16.63 -12.74 7.12
C LEU A 261 -15.34 -11.93 6.97
N LYS A 262 -14.22 -12.61 6.82
CA LYS A 262 -12.91 -11.98 6.64
C LYS A 262 -12.26 -12.47 5.36
N LEU A 263 -11.99 -11.55 4.44
CA LEU A 263 -11.27 -11.80 3.20
C LEU A 263 -9.91 -11.12 3.34
N ILE A 264 -8.84 -11.89 3.18
CA ILE A 264 -7.46 -11.40 3.34
C ILE A 264 -6.70 -11.77 2.08
N GLU A 265 -6.15 -10.78 1.38
CA GLU A 265 -5.35 -11.04 0.19
C GLU A 265 -6.13 -11.90 -0.82
N CYS A 266 -7.43 -11.61 -0.95
CA CYS A 266 -8.33 -12.26 -1.88
C CYS A 266 -8.60 -11.33 -3.07
N ASP A 267 -8.69 -11.90 -4.26
CA ASP A 267 -9.22 -11.19 -5.42
C ASP A 267 -10.75 -11.19 -5.35
N VAL A 268 -11.35 -9.99 -5.34
CA VAL A 268 -12.80 -9.80 -5.18
C VAL A 268 -13.34 -8.87 -6.25
N ASP A 269 -14.58 -9.12 -6.64
CA ASP A 269 -15.26 -8.35 -7.67
C ASP A 269 -16.69 -8.00 -7.25
N ARG A 270 -17.43 -7.38 -8.15
CA ARG A 270 -18.84 -7.04 -7.90
C ARG A 270 -19.71 -8.28 -7.66
N GLU A 271 -19.44 -9.39 -8.33
CA GLU A 271 -20.20 -10.63 -8.15
C GLU A 271 -20.01 -11.20 -6.75
N THR A 272 -18.79 -11.13 -6.22
CA THR A 272 -18.45 -11.49 -4.83
C THR A 272 -19.41 -10.81 -3.86
N PHE A 273 -19.56 -9.49 -3.96
CA PHE A 273 -20.43 -8.73 -3.07
C PHE A 273 -21.92 -8.92 -3.35
N ALA A 274 -22.30 -9.29 -4.57
CA ALA A 274 -23.67 -9.71 -4.90
C ALA A 274 -24.09 -11.00 -4.17
N TRP A 275 -23.14 -11.83 -3.73
CA TRP A 275 -23.37 -12.96 -2.84
C TRP A 275 -23.27 -12.57 -1.37
N VAL A 276 -22.25 -11.79 -0.97
CA VAL A 276 -22.09 -11.34 0.42
C VAL A 276 -23.35 -10.62 0.91
N LYS A 277 -24.03 -9.85 0.06
CA LYS A 277 -25.32 -9.20 0.39
C LYS A 277 -26.46 -10.16 0.74
N GLN A 278 -26.36 -11.42 0.35
CA GLN A 278 -27.38 -12.45 0.64
C GLN A 278 -27.16 -13.12 2.02
N LEU A 279 -26.07 -12.81 2.73
CA LEU A 279 -25.76 -13.37 4.04
C LEU A 279 -26.63 -12.69 5.13
N PRO A 280 -27.66 -13.38 5.67
CA PRO A 280 -28.71 -12.72 6.44
C PRO A 280 -28.29 -12.32 7.86
N SER A 281 -27.14 -12.82 8.34
CA SER A 281 -26.65 -12.61 9.70
C SER A 281 -25.30 -11.88 9.75
N LEU A 282 -24.80 -11.43 8.60
CA LEU A 282 -23.50 -10.77 8.52
C LEU A 282 -23.53 -9.44 9.28
N ARG A 283 -22.60 -9.30 10.22
CA ARG A 283 -22.40 -8.12 11.05
C ARG A 283 -21.05 -7.48 10.83
N GLU A 284 -20.05 -8.28 10.50
CA GLU A 284 -18.67 -7.85 10.38
C GLU A 284 -18.12 -8.35 9.04
N LEU A 285 -17.72 -7.41 8.18
CA LEU A 285 -17.07 -7.68 6.91
C LEU A 285 -15.68 -7.05 6.96
N CYS A 286 -14.66 -7.87 6.83
CA CYS A 286 -13.28 -7.42 6.91
C CYS A 286 -12.57 -7.75 5.60
N LEU A 287 -12.18 -6.72 4.85
CA LEU A 287 -11.49 -6.80 3.58
C LEU A 287 -10.10 -6.24 3.79
N ILE A 288 -9.09 -7.10 3.86
CA ILE A 288 -7.71 -6.70 4.12
C ILE A 288 -6.88 -7.03 2.90
N SER A 289 -6.31 -5.99 2.28
CA SER A 289 -5.42 -6.16 1.12
C SER A 289 -6.07 -6.98 0.00
N CYS A 290 -7.37 -6.81 -0.21
CA CYS A 290 -8.10 -7.43 -1.32
C CYS A 290 -8.01 -6.55 -2.55
N ASP A 291 -7.74 -7.17 -3.70
CA ASP A 291 -7.74 -6.50 -5.00
C ASP A 291 -9.17 -6.37 -5.54
N GLY A 292 -9.41 -5.44 -6.46
CA GLY A 292 -10.72 -5.24 -7.10
C GLY A 292 -11.78 -4.50 -6.27
N ILE A 293 -11.43 -3.96 -5.10
CA ILE A 293 -12.33 -3.10 -4.32
C ILE A 293 -12.42 -1.71 -4.95
N ASP A 294 -13.48 -1.49 -5.73
CA ASP A 294 -13.78 -0.21 -6.38
C ASP A 294 -15.08 0.45 -5.86
N THR A 295 -15.40 1.61 -6.43
CA THR A 295 -16.64 2.36 -6.12
C THR A 295 -17.91 1.58 -6.46
N ALA A 296 -17.87 0.67 -7.45
CA ALA A 296 -19.01 -0.16 -7.81
C ALA A 296 -19.29 -1.23 -6.75
N CYS A 297 -18.24 -1.87 -6.22
CA CYS A 297 -18.30 -2.84 -5.13
C CYS A 297 -18.90 -2.23 -3.86
N LEU A 298 -18.55 -0.99 -3.51
CA LEU A 298 -19.17 -0.28 -2.39
C LEU A 298 -20.66 0.00 -2.59
N GLY A 299 -21.14 0.04 -3.84
CA GLY A 299 -22.57 0.07 -4.15
C GLY A 299 -23.31 -1.17 -3.65
N GLU A 300 -22.71 -2.35 -3.82
CA GLU A 300 -23.28 -3.62 -3.32
C GLU A 300 -23.14 -3.73 -1.80
N ILE A 301 -21.99 -3.36 -1.23
CA ILE A 301 -21.79 -3.35 0.23
C ILE A 301 -22.77 -2.38 0.91
N ALA A 302 -23.14 -1.27 0.27
CA ALA A 302 -24.11 -0.32 0.81
C ALA A 302 -25.53 -0.89 0.98
N GLU A 303 -25.85 -2.02 0.33
CA GLU A 303 -27.12 -2.73 0.50
C GLU A 303 -27.15 -3.56 1.80
N LEU A 304 -25.99 -3.83 2.41
CA LEU A 304 -25.86 -4.53 3.70
C LEU A 304 -26.26 -3.63 4.88
N THR A 305 -27.50 -3.17 4.90
CA THR A 305 -28.01 -2.19 5.89
C THR A 305 -27.98 -2.65 7.34
N HIS A 306 -27.64 -3.92 7.62
CA HIS A 306 -27.49 -4.53 8.94
C HIS A 306 -26.02 -4.65 9.43
N LEU A 307 -25.05 -4.31 8.58
CA LEU A 307 -23.63 -4.42 8.85
C LEU A 307 -23.19 -3.45 9.95
N ALA A 308 -22.57 -3.98 11.00
CA ALA A 308 -22.09 -3.21 12.15
C ALA A 308 -20.61 -2.81 12.03
N SER A 309 -19.80 -3.63 11.37
CA SER A 309 -18.37 -3.35 11.17
C SER A 309 -17.95 -3.63 9.74
N LEU A 310 -17.18 -2.68 9.19
CA LEU A 310 -16.60 -2.77 7.87
C LEU A 310 -15.12 -2.39 7.94
N ASP A 311 -14.25 -3.24 7.45
CA ASP A 311 -12.82 -2.96 7.29
C ASP A 311 -12.46 -2.93 5.80
N LEU A 312 -11.96 -1.78 5.33
CA LEU A 312 -11.51 -1.49 3.98
C LEU A 312 -10.05 -1.01 3.99
N ASN A 313 -9.26 -1.44 4.98
CA ASN A 313 -7.87 -1.03 5.07
C ASN A 313 -7.08 -1.53 3.85
N ASN A 314 -6.22 -0.66 3.32
CA ASN A 314 -5.41 -0.88 2.12
C ASN A 314 -6.28 -1.10 0.86
N SER A 315 -7.43 -0.44 0.76
CA SER A 315 -8.27 -0.44 -0.44
C SER A 315 -8.18 0.90 -1.19
N THR A 316 -8.44 0.87 -2.50
CA THR A 316 -8.39 2.03 -3.42
C THR A 316 -9.69 2.86 -3.42
N VAL A 317 -10.39 2.89 -2.29
CA VAL A 317 -11.68 3.60 -2.15
C VAL A 317 -11.48 5.11 -2.15
N ASP A 318 -12.32 5.81 -2.92
CA ASP A 318 -12.38 7.28 -2.99
C ASP A 318 -13.61 7.86 -2.23
N ASP A 319 -13.73 9.19 -2.20
CA ASP A 319 -14.85 9.89 -1.57
C ASP A 319 -16.22 9.48 -2.13
N SER A 320 -16.28 9.18 -3.43
CA SER A 320 -17.53 8.83 -4.12
C SER A 320 -18.02 7.43 -3.73
N GLY A 321 -17.09 6.49 -3.56
CA GLY A 321 -17.35 5.17 -3.03
C GLY A 321 -17.81 5.23 -1.58
N LEU A 322 -17.08 5.97 -0.74
CA LEU A 322 -17.42 6.12 0.68
C LEU A 322 -18.78 6.80 0.87
N ALA A 323 -19.16 7.73 -0.02
CA ALA A 323 -20.47 8.38 -0.01
C ALA A 323 -21.65 7.41 -0.11
N ARG A 324 -21.45 6.23 -0.71
CA ARG A 324 -22.48 5.19 -0.83
C ARG A 324 -22.79 4.52 0.50
N LEU A 325 -21.80 4.45 1.40
CA LEU A 325 -21.93 3.80 2.70
C LEU A 325 -22.90 4.50 3.64
N ILE A 326 -23.34 5.74 3.33
CA ILE A 326 -24.36 6.45 4.11
C ILE A 326 -25.68 5.66 4.28
N LYS A 327 -25.96 4.73 3.36
CA LYS A 327 -27.12 3.83 3.45
C LYS A 327 -26.98 2.79 4.58
N VAL A 328 -25.75 2.46 4.98
CA VAL A 328 -25.43 1.48 6.04
C VAL A 328 -25.57 2.14 7.41
N THR A 329 -26.79 2.54 7.76
CA THR A 329 -27.08 3.29 9.00
C THR A 329 -26.82 2.51 10.29
N SER A 330 -26.58 1.20 10.20
CA SER A 330 -26.20 0.35 11.33
C SER A 330 -24.70 0.28 11.60
N LEU A 331 -23.87 0.89 10.74
CA LEU A 331 -22.41 0.82 10.85
C LEU A 331 -21.93 1.54 12.12
N GLU A 332 -21.20 0.82 12.97
CA GLU A 332 -20.63 1.26 14.24
C GLU A 332 -19.10 1.36 14.19
N ASP A 333 -18.45 0.57 13.32
CA ASP A 333 -17.00 0.51 13.17
C ASP A 333 -16.61 0.54 11.69
N LEU A 334 -15.75 1.49 11.33
CA LEU A 334 -15.22 1.62 9.98
C LEU A 334 -13.69 1.72 9.99
N GLY A 335 -13.06 0.87 9.19
CA GLY A 335 -11.65 0.97 8.84
C GLY A 335 -11.42 1.38 7.41
N VAL A 336 -10.63 2.43 7.21
CA VAL A 336 -10.21 2.97 5.90
C VAL A 336 -8.76 3.44 5.97
N ARG A 337 -7.91 2.66 6.67
CA ARG A 337 -6.48 2.97 6.73
C ARG A 337 -5.84 2.76 5.37
N ARG A 338 -4.87 3.61 5.05
CA ARG A 338 -4.13 3.56 3.78
C ARG A 338 -5.06 3.60 2.55
N CYS A 339 -6.24 4.21 2.68
CA CYS A 339 -7.08 4.64 1.57
C CYS A 339 -6.64 6.07 1.19
N THR A 340 -5.70 6.17 0.25
CA THR A 340 -5.00 7.42 -0.07
C THR A 340 -5.86 8.42 -0.85
N LEU A 341 -6.98 7.98 -1.42
CA LEU A 341 -7.88 8.81 -2.24
C LEU A 341 -8.98 9.53 -1.44
N LEU A 342 -8.99 9.38 -0.10
CA LEU A 342 -10.00 10.02 0.75
C LEU A 342 -9.60 11.46 1.11
N THR A 343 -10.56 12.37 1.02
CA THR A 343 -10.40 13.79 1.36
C THR A 343 -11.36 14.22 2.49
N ASP A 344 -11.42 15.51 2.82
CA ASP A 344 -12.38 16.06 3.78
C ASP A 344 -13.86 15.79 3.42
N ALA A 345 -14.16 15.59 2.12
CA ALA A 345 -15.49 15.23 1.68
C ALA A 345 -15.96 13.88 2.27
N SER A 346 -15.04 12.93 2.43
CA SER A 346 -15.31 11.68 3.13
C SER A 346 -15.69 11.89 4.59
N LEU A 347 -15.01 12.77 5.33
CA LEU A 347 -15.32 13.06 6.73
C LEU A 347 -16.73 13.65 6.90
N ALA A 348 -17.11 14.58 6.02
CA ALA A 348 -18.46 15.15 6.01
C ALA A 348 -19.54 14.09 5.73
N THR A 349 -19.22 13.11 4.89
CA THR A 349 -20.12 11.98 4.64
C THR A 349 -20.22 11.06 5.85
N LEU A 350 -19.09 10.66 6.43
CA LEU A 350 -19.05 9.79 7.59
C LEU A 350 -19.77 10.41 8.79
N ALA A 351 -19.75 11.74 8.93
CA ALA A 351 -20.49 12.45 9.97
C ALA A 351 -22.02 12.25 9.91
N ARG A 352 -22.55 11.80 8.77
CA ARG A 352 -23.98 11.51 8.57
C ARG A 352 -24.36 10.08 8.97
N LEU A 353 -23.40 9.22 9.32
CA LEU A 353 -23.66 7.87 9.82
C LEU A 353 -24.07 7.94 11.30
N PRO A 354 -25.33 7.62 11.65
CA PRO A 354 -25.87 7.95 12.98
C PRO A 354 -25.33 7.05 14.11
N ARG A 355 -24.69 5.93 13.78
CA ARG A 355 -24.22 4.93 14.74
C ARG A 355 -22.71 4.75 14.74
N LEU A 356 -21.98 5.46 13.89
CA LEU A 356 -20.53 5.28 13.78
C LEU A 356 -19.85 5.69 15.09
N ARG A 357 -19.20 4.76 15.77
CA ARG A 357 -18.55 4.98 17.06
C ARG A 357 -17.05 4.83 16.97
N ARG A 358 -16.57 3.97 16.07
CA ARG A 358 -15.15 3.69 15.88
C ARG A 358 -14.74 3.99 14.44
N LEU A 359 -13.68 4.78 14.30
CA LEU A 359 -13.11 5.12 13.00
C LEU A 359 -11.60 4.89 13.02
N ARG A 360 -11.12 4.07 12.09
CA ARG A 360 -9.69 3.88 11.82
C ARG A 360 -9.38 4.47 10.45
N ILE A 361 -8.64 5.58 10.42
CA ILE A 361 -8.45 6.37 9.20
C ILE A 361 -7.02 6.88 9.07
N ASP A 362 -6.55 6.96 7.83
CA ASP A 362 -5.31 7.65 7.52
C ASP A 362 -5.57 9.12 7.20
N LEU A 363 -4.87 10.03 7.89
CA LEU A 363 -4.99 11.47 7.65
C LEU A 363 -3.93 11.97 6.64
N SER A 364 -3.25 11.06 5.94
CA SER A 364 -2.26 11.41 4.92
C SER A 364 -2.87 12.03 3.66
N GLY A 365 -4.01 11.53 3.17
CA GLY A 365 -4.71 12.07 1.99
C GLY A 365 -5.63 13.26 2.28
N ILE A 366 -5.95 13.51 3.55
CA ILE A 366 -6.76 14.67 3.98
C ILE A 366 -5.85 15.91 4.05
N GLU A 367 -5.41 16.39 2.89
CA GLU A 367 -4.43 17.48 2.79
C GLU A 367 -5.05 18.83 2.43
N ASN A 368 -5.17 19.67 3.47
CA ASN A 368 -4.79 21.09 3.50
C ASN A 368 -4.31 21.52 4.91
N GLY A 369 -3.97 20.56 5.79
CA GLY A 369 -3.78 20.82 7.22
C GLY A 369 -5.08 21.13 7.98
N ASP A 370 -6.21 21.27 7.26
CA ASP A 370 -7.53 21.49 7.86
C ASP A 370 -8.18 20.16 8.22
N THR A 371 -7.85 19.63 9.39
CA THR A 371 -8.55 18.48 9.96
C THR A 371 -9.90 18.85 10.58
N SER A 372 -10.43 20.07 10.35
CA SER A 372 -11.70 20.52 10.95
C SER A 372 -12.88 19.62 10.60
N GLY A 373 -12.85 18.91 9.47
CA GLY A 373 -13.86 17.91 9.10
C GLY A 373 -14.07 16.84 10.17
N LEU A 374 -13.02 16.46 10.91
CA LEU A 374 -13.12 15.51 12.02
C LEU A 374 -14.04 16.03 13.15
N THR A 375 -14.19 17.35 13.32
CA THR A 375 -15.08 17.91 14.34
C THR A 375 -16.55 17.59 14.09
N ALA A 376 -16.94 17.32 12.83
CA ALA A 376 -18.28 16.85 12.51
C ALA A 376 -18.56 15.44 13.06
N LEU A 377 -17.51 14.67 13.33
CA LEU A 377 -17.56 13.32 13.92
C LEU A 377 -17.52 13.37 15.46
N ALA A 378 -18.12 14.39 16.08
CA ALA A 378 -18.13 14.59 17.53
C ALA A 378 -18.79 13.44 18.33
N HIS A 379 -19.53 12.57 17.64
CA HIS A 379 -20.21 11.41 18.21
C HIS A 379 -19.32 10.15 18.30
N LEU A 380 -18.11 10.17 17.74
CA LEU A 380 -17.16 9.06 17.87
C LEU A 380 -16.76 8.82 19.32
N GLU A 381 -16.60 7.53 19.66
CA GLU A 381 -16.12 7.05 20.95
C GLU A 381 -14.66 6.58 20.87
N GLU A 382 -14.25 6.07 19.71
CA GLU A 382 -12.91 5.58 19.43
C GLU A 382 -12.38 6.10 18.09
N LEU A 383 -11.14 6.55 18.08
CA LEU A 383 -10.47 7.05 16.87
C LEU A 383 -9.07 6.46 16.79
N GLU A 384 -8.69 6.01 15.61
CA GLU A 384 -7.34 5.57 15.31
C GLU A 384 -6.78 6.29 14.09
N VAL A 385 -5.61 6.92 14.24
CA VAL A 385 -5.05 7.86 13.26
C VAL A 385 -3.53 7.72 13.10
N SER A 386 -3.03 8.00 11.90
CA SER A 386 -1.59 8.02 11.54
C SER A 386 -0.87 9.32 11.86
N ARG A 387 -1.62 10.41 12.06
CA ARG A 387 -1.10 11.76 12.34
C ARG A 387 -1.64 12.29 13.67
N THR A 388 -1.03 13.35 14.20
CA THR A 388 -1.38 13.95 15.51
C THR A 388 -2.11 15.31 15.41
N PRO A 389 -3.36 15.40 14.91
CA PRO A 389 -4.11 16.66 14.95
C PRO A 389 -4.69 16.92 16.35
N PHE A 390 -3.83 17.05 17.37
CA PHE A 390 -4.24 17.13 18.78
C PHE A 390 -5.26 18.25 19.06
N ALA A 391 -5.14 19.39 18.36
CA ALA A 391 -6.07 20.51 18.49
C ALA A 391 -7.52 20.15 18.10
N VAL A 392 -7.68 19.29 17.08
CA VAL A 392 -8.99 18.81 16.64
C VAL A 392 -9.47 17.65 17.49
N ILE A 393 -8.60 16.69 17.80
CA ILE A 393 -8.92 15.55 18.67
C ILE A 393 -9.46 16.03 20.02
N ARG A 394 -8.94 17.15 20.55
CA ARG A 394 -9.44 17.77 21.78
C ARG A 394 -10.92 18.18 21.72
N LYS A 395 -11.43 18.53 20.55
CA LYS A 395 -12.85 18.90 20.36
C LYS A 395 -13.77 17.69 20.32
N LEU A 396 -13.22 16.47 20.27
CA LEU A 396 -13.96 15.22 20.23
C LEU A 396 -14.15 14.66 21.64
N SER A 397 -15.26 13.95 21.87
CA SER A 397 -15.57 13.31 23.15
C SER A 397 -15.10 11.86 23.23
N LEU A 398 -13.89 11.58 22.73
CA LEU A 398 -13.34 10.23 22.64
C LEU A 398 -13.09 9.59 24.01
N THR A 399 -13.32 8.30 24.09
CA THR A 399 -12.97 7.43 25.22
C THR A 399 -11.75 6.57 24.95
N SER A 400 -11.49 6.26 23.67
CA SER A 400 -10.31 5.53 23.19
C SER A 400 -9.63 6.32 22.09
N LEU A 401 -8.31 6.39 22.13
CA LEU A 401 -7.49 6.98 21.08
C LEU A 401 -6.33 6.06 20.77
N SER A 402 -6.17 5.71 19.50
CA SER A 402 -5.08 4.88 19.04
C SER A 402 -4.25 5.63 18.00
N PHE A 403 -2.94 5.46 18.05
CA PHE A 403 -2.03 5.94 17.03
C PHE A 403 -1.40 4.74 16.33
N TYR A 404 -1.22 4.83 15.02
CA TYR A 404 -0.56 3.78 14.25
C TYR A 404 0.51 4.36 13.32
N GLU A 405 1.62 3.63 13.16
CA GLU A 405 2.73 3.97 12.25
C GLU A 405 3.25 5.40 12.41
N LEU A 406 3.18 5.92 13.64
CA LEU A 406 3.50 7.30 13.93
C LEU A 406 5.01 7.45 14.20
N GLU A 407 5.69 8.26 13.37
CA GLU A 407 7.14 8.44 13.47
C GLU A 407 7.54 9.17 14.76
N LYS A 408 6.82 10.25 15.10
CA LYS A 408 7.15 11.12 16.24
C LYS A 408 5.91 11.67 16.93
N ILE A 409 5.87 11.51 18.25
CA ILE A 409 4.79 12.02 19.09
C ILE A 409 5.26 13.28 19.85
N ASP A 410 4.51 14.37 19.74
CA ASP A 410 4.70 15.53 20.62
C ASP A 410 4.10 15.22 22.00
N GLY A 411 4.96 14.76 22.92
CA GLY A 411 4.62 14.40 24.30
C GLY A 411 3.91 15.52 25.06
N PRO A 412 4.44 16.76 25.12
CA PRO A 412 3.75 17.89 25.74
C PRO A 412 2.33 18.14 25.20
N ALA A 413 2.14 18.11 23.89
CA ALA A 413 0.82 18.30 23.28
C ALA A 413 -0.13 17.14 23.61
N LEU A 414 0.37 15.90 23.63
CA LEU A 414 -0.38 14.72 24.04
C LEU A 414 -0.78 14.77 25.52
N ILE A 415 0.14 15.16 26.42
CA ILE A 415 -0.15 15.36 27.84
C ILE A 415 -1.26 16.39 28.02
N LYS A 416 -1.17 17.52 27.30
CA LYS A 416 -2.19 18.57 27.33
C LYS A 416 -3.54 18.05 26.86
N LEU A 417 -3.59 17.34 25.73
CA LEU A 417 -4.81 16.69 25.23
C LEU A 417 -5.41 15.75 26.27
N LEU A 418 -4.58 14.94 26.92
CA LEU A 418 -5.03 13.96 27.90
C LEU A 418 -5.48 14.59 29.23
N SER A 419 -4.96 15.77 29.58
CA SER A 419 -5.45 16.52 30.75
C SER A 419 -6.86 17.11 30.54
N GLU A 420 -7.23 17.38 29.29
CA GLU A 420 -8.47 18.08 28.93
C GLU A 420 -9.55 17.14 28.34
N SER A 421 -9.26 15.85 28.15
CA SER A 421 -10.14 14.89 27.43
C SER A 421 -10.73 13.78 28.32
N LYS A 422 -11.72 13.06 27.78
CA LYS A 422 -12.35 11.89 28.42
C LYS A 422 -11.67 10.55 28.10
N ILE A 423 -10.51 10.59 27.43
CA ILE A 423 -9.78 9.42 26.97
C ILE A 423 -9.33 8.56 28.16
N LYS A 424 -9.68 7.28 28.12
CA LYS A 424 -9.33 6.27 29.13
C LYS A 424 -8.38 5.20 28.58
N ASN A 425 -8.42 4.97 27.28
CA ASN A 425 -7.56 4.01 26.60
C ASN A 425 -6.71 4.75 25.56
N LEU A 426 -5.41 4.52 25.60
CA LEU A 426 -4.45 5.10 24.68
C LEU A 426 -3.58 3.97 24.13
N SER A 427 -3.59 3.77 22.80
CA SER A 427 -2.81 2.71 22.16
C SER A 427 -1.82 3.28 21.15
N PHE A 428 -0.66 2.64 21.06
CA PHE A 428 0.37 2.95 20.07
C PHE A 428 0.72 1.67 19.31
N HIS A 429 0.51 1.67 18.01
CA HIS A 429 0.75 0.54 17.12
C HIS A 429 1.87 0.90 16.14
N ARG A 430 2.99 0.16 16.14
CA ARG A 430 4.11 0.37 15.20
C ARG A 430 4.65 1.82 15.19
N CYS A 431 4.65 2.50 16.33
CA CYS A 431 5.17 3.86 16.44
C CYS A 431 6.65 3.81 16.78
N GLN A 432 7.51 4.49 16.01
CA GLN A 432 8.97 4.31 16.11
C GLN A 432 9.57 4.86 17.41
N THR A 433 8.89 5.79 18.09
CA THR A 433 9.39 6.38 19.34
C THR A 433 8.26 6.93 20.20
N LEU A 434 7.72 6.12 21.11
CA LEU A 434 7.23 6.67 22.36
C LEU A 434 8.44 6.68 23.30
N ASP A 435 9.03 7.86 23.54
CA ASP A 435 10.08 8.00 24.55
C ASP A 435 9.57 7.34 25.85
N PRO A 436 10.28 6.36 26.44
CA PRO A 436 9.86 5.69 27.67
C PRO A 436 9.52 6.68 28.80
N THR A 437 10.18 7.85 28.77
CA THR A 437 9.93 8.97 29.68
C THR A 437 8.51 9.53 29.51
N ILE A 438 7.97 9.57 28.28
CA ILE A 438 6.61 10.04 28.00
C ILE A 438 5.58 9.07 28.56
N ALA A 439 5.77 7.74 28.43
CA ALA A 439 4.84 6.76 28.99
C ALA A 439 4.68 6.90 30.51
N ASP A 440 5.81 7.03 31.21
CA ASP A 440 5.83 7.26 32.66
C ASP A 440 5.20 8.60 33.06
N LEU A 441 5.49 9.67 32.29
CA LEU A 441 4.89 10.99 32.50
C LEU A 441 3.37 10.96 32.29
N LEU A 442 2.88 10.23 31.29
CA LEU A 442 1.46 10.07 31.02
C LEU A 442 0.74 9.32 32.13
N GLN A 443 1.34 8.24 32.63
CA GLN A 443 0.75 7.46 33.71
C GLN A 443 0.74 8.24 35.03
N LYS A 444 1.77 9.04 35.31
CA LYS A 444 1.80 9.98 36.45
C LYS A 444 0.78 11.10 36.32
N ALA A 445 0.61 11.66 35.12
CA ALA A 445 -0.35 12.74 34.87
C ALA A 445 -1.80 12.28 34.98
N ARG A 446 -2.10 11.01 34.67
CA ARG A 446 -3.46 10.48 34.69
C ARG A 446 -3.52 9.04 35.25
N PRO A 447 -3.52 8.87 36.58
CA PRO A 447 -3.65 7.56 37.22
C PRO A 447 -5.01 6.94 36.89
N GLY A 448 -5.02 5.94 35.99
CA GLY A 448 -6.22 5.30 35.45
C GLY A 448 -6.29 5.28 33.92
N LEU A 449 -5.39 6.00 33.24
CA LEU A 449 -5.19 5.85 31.80
C LEU A 449 -4.58 4.49 31.49
N LYS A 450 -5.25 3.69 30.66
CA LYS A 450 -4.70 2.43 30.14
C LYS A 450 -3.87 2.74 28.91
N ILE A 451 -2.59 2.43 28.97
CA ILE A 451 -1.66 2.61 27.85
C ILE A 451 -1.31 1.22 27.30
N HIS A 452 -1.48 1.05 25.99
CA HIS A 452 -1.04 -0.14 25.28
C HIS A 452 -0.03 0.26 24.20
N ILE A 453 1.07 -0.48 24.10
CA ILE A 453 2.12 -0.26 23.10
C ILE A 453 2.36 -1.61 22.43
N SER A 454 2.27 -1.65 21.11
CA SER A 454 2.54 -2.85 20.31
C SER A 454 3.57 -2.55 19.21
N ASP A 455 4.71 -3.24 19.28
CA ASP A 455 5.87 -3.01 18.39
C ASP A 455 5.89 -3.89 17.12
N LYS A 456 4.82 -4.65 16.84
CA LYS A 456 4.77 -5.64 15.73
C LYS A 456 3.62 -5.38 14.77
#